data_AF-A0A434RVQ0-F1
#
_entry.id   AF-A0A434RVQ0-F1
#
_cell.length_a   1.000
_cell.length_b   1.000
_cell.length_c   1.000
_cell.angle_alpha   90.00
_cell.angle_beta   90.00
_cell.angle_gamma   90.00
#
_symmetry.space_group_name_H-M   'P 1'
#
loop_
_entity.id
_entity.type
_entity.pdbx_description
1 polymer ?
#
loop_
_entity_poly.entity_id
_entity_poly.type
_entity_poly.pdbx_seq_one_letter_code
_entity_poly.pdbx_strand_id
1 'polypeptide(L)'
;MLPMPRDGSGVYSYPANGDAVPNTPISSSAYNTRSADLLTDLNAARPITAGGTAATSAVGGNDNLNPAGANMASAATLNLATSTGTLINVTGTTTITALGTLAAGAERELVFQAALTLTHNATSLILPGGANIVTAAGDVARMRSLGGGNWRCMSYQRATVPPYGQSIVQPTLTLKQSAAPAPTAEGDIQWDTDDNVLVIGDGAGQQIFVPLPASVAAGDIFYATSAKVLTRLPKGTAGQVLQMNPGAAAPQWASVPFTKSYESGQINVSTNSSTSVAHGLGVQPKLFAAALVCTTNEFGYVVGDEVEINVNTNSSSGTSGGISMYVNGTANIGIRIGNAISIWDKNGGIFGITPGSWKLIVRAWA
;
A
#
# COMPACT_ATOMS: atom_id res chain seq x y z
N MET A 1 70.90 36.89 9.51
CA MET A 1 70.81 37.60 8.22
C MET A 1 69.59 38.49 8.30
N LEU A 2 69.74 39.82 8.15
CA LEU A 2 68.60 40.74 8.19
C LEU A 2 67.60 40.37 7.06
N PRO A 3 66.29 40.31 7.32
CA PRO A 3 65.30 40.05 6.27
C PRO A 3 65.34 41.17 5.21
N MET A 4 65.21 40.82 3.93
CA MET A 4 65.14 41.81 2.85
C MET A 4 63.83 42.61 2.93
N PRO A 5 63.88 43.95 3.08
CA PRO A 5 62.69 44.78 3.19
C PRO A 5 61.94 44.90 1.86
N ARG A 6 60.67 45.32 1.93
CA ARG A 6 59.84 45.62 0.75
C ARG A 6 59.63 47.12 0.59
N ASP A 7 59.52 47.60 -0.65
CA ASP A 7 59.46 49.02 -1.03
C ASP A 7 58.08 49.70 -0.91
N GLY A 8 57.16 49.10 -0.15
CA GLY A 8 55.78 49.58 -0.02
C GLY A 8 54.84 49.20 -1.18
N SER A 9 55.38 48.75 -2.32
CA SER A 9 54.61 48.15 -3.43
C SER A 9 54.66 46.62 -3.43
N GLY A 10 55.26 46.04 -2.39
CA GLY A 10 55.38 44.60 -2.23
C GLY A 10 56.58 43.99 -2.97
N VAL A 11 57.44 44.79 -3.61
CA VAL A 11 58.66 44.34 -4.30
C VAL A 11 59.81 44.28 -3.29
N TYR A 12 60.63 43.23 -3.33
CA TYR A 12 61.82 43.14 -2.47
C TYR A 12 62.84 44.19 -2.88
N SER A 13 63.50 44.81 -1.90
CA SER A 13 64.49 45.86 -2.09
C SER A 13 65.72 45.61 -1.20
N TYR A 14 66.84 46.25 -1.53
CA TYR A 14 68.00 46.20 -0.65
C TYR A 14 67.71 46.90 0.69
N PRO A 15 68.22 46.35 1.81
CA PRO A 15 68.30 47.12 3.05
C PRO A 15 69.10 48.40 2.83
N ALA A 16 68.69 49.50 3.48
CA ALA A 16 69.46 50.74 3.47
C ALA A 16 70.87 50.48 4.01
N ASN A 17 71.91 50.92 3.27
CA ASN A 17 73.32 50.62 3.53
C ASN A 17 73.66 49.11 3.52
N GLY A 18 72.94 48.32 2.72
CA GLY A 18 73.07 46.86 2.66
C GLY A 18 74.27 46.34 1.86
N ASP A 19 74.95 47.18 1.07
CA ASP A 19 76.10 46.77 0.27
C ASP A 19 77.36 46.65 1.12
N ALA A 20 78.11 45.58 0.92
CA ALA A 20 79.45 45.45 1.48
C ALA A 20 80.41 46.40 0.77
N VAL A 21 81.21 47.13 1.54
CA VAL A 21 82.24 48.04 1.02
C VAL A 21 83.61 47.35 0.90
N PRO A 22 84.43 47.69 -0.13
CA PRO A 22 85.78 47.14 -0.31
C PRO A 22 86.69 47.34 0.91
N ASN A 23 87.74 46.50 1.02
CA ASN A 23 88.74 46.54 2.10
C ASN A 23 88.18 46.26 3.51
N THR A 24 87.11 45.47 3.58
CA THR A 24 86.57 44.95 4.84
C THR A 24 86.88 43.45 4.97
N PRO A 25 86.71 42.85 6.16
CA PRO A 25 86.97 41.41 6.38
C PRO A 25 86.14 40.47 5.49
N ILE A 26 85.05 40.95 4.89
CA ILE A 26 84.19 40.19 3.97
C ILE A 26 84.54 40.52 2.52
N SER A 27 84.48 39.51 1.65
CA SER A 27 84.59 39.73 0.20
C SER A 27 83.36 40.49 -0.31
N SER A 28 83.50 41.80 -0.49
CA SER A 28 82.39 42.67 -0.89
C SER A 28 81.82 42.31 -2.26
N SER A 29 82.66 41.89 -3.22
CA SER A 29 82.21 41.46 -4.54
C SER A 29 81.32 40.22 -4.46
N ALA A 30 81.75 39.17 -3.75
CA ALA A 30 80.96 37.94 -3.62
C ALA A 30 79.66 38.17 -2.84
N TYR A 31 79.71 39.00 -1.79
CA TYR A 31 78.53 39.34 -0.99
C TYR A 31 77.50 40.14 -1.79
N ASN A 32 77.93 41.18 -2.51
CA ASN A 32 77.03 42.03 -3.31
C ASN A 32 76.45 41.23 -4.48
N THR A 33 77.24 40.39 -5.16
CA THR A 33 76.74 39.50 -6.22
C THR A 33 75.69 38.52 -5.70
N ARG A 34 75.94 37.85 -4.57
CA ARG A 34 74.95 36.96 -3.94
C ARG A 34 73.67 37.70 -3.56
N SER A 35 73.80 38.91 -3.02
CA SER A 35 72.64 39.71 -2.60
C SER A 35 71.84 40.20 -3.79
N ALA A 36 72.50 40.54 -4.90
CA ALA A 36 71.85 40.87 -6.17
C ALA A 36 71.15 39.68 -6.82
N ASP A 37 71.78 38.50 -6.77
CA ASP A 37 71.19 37.26 -7.26
C ASP A 37 69.93 36.91 -6.45
N LEU A 38 70.00 36.97 -5.12
CA LEU A 38 68.84 36.77 -4.24
C LEU A 38 67.73 37.79 -4.50
N LEU A 39 68.06 39.07 -4.66
CA LEU A 39 67.09 40.12 -4.95
C LEU A 39 66.41 39.90 -6.31
N THR A 40 67.17 39.42 -7.30
CA THR A 40 66.67 39.09 -8.63
C THR A 40 65.78 37.85 -8.59
N ASP A 41 66.19 36.77 -7.93
CA ASP A 41 65.40 35.54 -7.77
C ASP A 41 64.09 35.79 -6.99
N LEU A 42 64.13 36.65 -5.97
CA LEU A 42 62.97 37.01 -5.15
C LEU A 42 61.96 37.91 -5.88
N ASN A 43 62.41 38.69 -6.88
CA ASN A 43 61.55 39.57 -7.68
C ASN A 43 61.26 39.03 -9.10
N ALA A 44 61.92 37.95 -9.52
CA ALA A 44 61.64 37.30 -10.80
C ALA A 44 60.25 36.67 -10.76
N ALA A 45 59.45 36.87 -11.81
CA ALA A 45 58.18 36.16 -11.98
C ALA A 45 58.48 34.66 -12.11
N ARG A 46 58.20 33.87 -11.06
CA ARG A 46 58.51 32.44 -11.03
C ARG A 46 57.39 31.62 -11.70
N PRO A 47 57.71 30.61 -12.52
CA PRO A 47 56.73 29.63 -13.01
C PRO A 47 55.99 28.92 -11.87
N ILE A 48 54.86 28.28 -12.19
CA ILE A 48 53.85 27.66 -11.27
C ILE A 48 54.44 26.89 -10.07
N THR A 49 55.66 26.38 -10.16
CA THR A 49 56.40 25.72 -9.06
C THR A 49 56.71 26.64 -7.86
N ALA A 50 56.52 27.97 -7.94
CA ALA A 50 56.69 28.88 -6.80
C ALA A 50 55.52 29.86 -6.58
N GLY A 51 54.27 29.42 -6.76
CA GLY A 51 53.08 30.17 -6.31
C GLY A 51 52.01 30.43 -7.38
N GLY A 52 51.66 29.42 -8.18
CA GLY A 52 50.69 29.51 -9.30
C GLY A 52 49.23 29.86 -8.95
N THR A 53 48.97 30.44 -7.78
CA THR A 53 47.62 30.78 -7.31
C THR A 53 47.54 32.18 -6.68
N ALA A 54 48.67 32.88 -6.49
CA ALA A 54 48.74 34.16 -5.75
C ALA A 54 48.19 34.12 -4.31
N ALA A 55 47.91 32.94 -3.76
CA ALA A 55 47.40 32.78 -2.41
C ALA A 55 48.52 32.71 -1.37
N THR A 56 48.27 33.29 -0.19
CA THR A 56 49.18 33.25 0.97
C THR A 56 48.94 32.05 1.89
N SER A 57 47.99 31.17 1.55
CA SER A 57 47.69 29.94 2.27
C SER A 57 47.43 28.77 1.31
N ALA A 58 47.62 27.55 1.79
CA ALA A 58 47.32 26.35 1.01
C ALA A 58 45.83 26.27 0.61
N VAL A 59 44.92 26.65 1.51
CA VAL A 59 43.46 26.68 1.24
C VAL A 59 43.15 27.72 0.16
N GLY A 60 43.64 28.95 0.29
CA GLY A 60 43.43 29.98 -0.73
C GLY A 60 44.03 29.59 -2.09
N GLY A 61 45.11 28.79 -2.09
CA GLY A 61 45.68 28.24 -3.31
C GLY A 61 44.73 27.27 -4.00
N ASN A 62 44.14 26.35 -3.23
CA ASN A 62 43.12 25.43 -3.73
C ASN A 62 41.88 26.17 -4.24
N ASP A 63 41.41 27.19 -3.52
CA ASP A 63 40.22 27.97 -3.90
C ASP A 63 40.45 28.70 -5.24
N ASN A 64 41.63 29.29 -5.44
CA ASN A 64 42.00 29.98 -6.67
C ASN A 64 42.18 29.04 -7.88
N LEU A 65 42.35 27.73 -7.64
CA LEU A 65 42.33 26.71 -8.71
C LEU A 65 40.91 26.21 -9.02
N ASN A 66 39.93 26.51 -8.16
CA ASN A 66 38.54 26.11 -8.32
C ASN A 66 37.56 27.30 -8.31
N PRO A 67 37.82 28.39 -9.06
CA PRO A 67 36.97 29.56 -9.01
C PRO A 67 35.60 29.30 -9.66
N ALA A 68 34.57 29.95 -9.12
CA ALA A 68 33.28 30.05 -9.78
C ALA A 68 33.40 30.93 -11.04
N GLY A 69 32.94 30.40 -12.16
CA GLY A 69 32.84 31.12 -13.42
C GLY A 69 31.61 32.02 -13.49
N ALA A 70 31.59 32.92 -14.47
CA ALA A 70 30.38 33.68 -14.80
C ALA A 70 29.25 32.74 -15.23
N ASN A 71 28.00 33.16 -14.99
CA ASN A 71 26.82 32.41 -15.44
C ASN A 71 26.86 32.25 -16.97
N MET A 72 26.55 31.05 -17.45
CA MET A 72 26.48 30.77 -18.89
C MET A 72 25.05 30.35 -19.26
N ALA A 73 24.48 30.96 -20.29
CA ALA A 73 23.19 30.54 -20.81
C ALA A 73 23.33 29.25 -21.62
N SER A 74 22.42 28.30 -21.42
CA SER A 74 22.31 27.04 -22.15
C SER A 74 22.13 27.29 -23.64
N ALA A 75 22.81 26.51 -24.46
CA ALA A 75 22.72 26.50 -25.92
C ALA A 75 22.94 25.07 -26.43
N ALA A 76 22.56 24.80 -27.69
CA ALA A 76 22.80 23.48 -28.32
C ALA A 76 24.26 23.02 -28.15
N THR A 77 25.20 23.95 -28.34
CA THR A 77 26.60 23.79 -27.94
C THR A 77 26.93 24.80 -26.85
N LEU A 78 26.91 24.37 -25.60
CA LEU A 78 27.37 25.18 -24.47
C LEU A 78 28.90 25.13 -24.40
N ASN A 79 29.59 26.09 -24.99
CA ASN A 79 31.05 26.03 -25.11
C ASN A 79 31.78 26.29 -23.77
N LEU A 80 32.08 25.23 -23.01
CA LEU A 80 32.74 25.35 -21.70
C LEU A 80 34.21 25.82 -21.77
N ALA A 81 34.79 25.90 -22.96
CA ALA A 81 36.12 26.48 -23.15
C ALA A 81 36.16 27.98 -22.89
N THR A 82 35.01 28.68 -22.98
CA THR A 82 34.92 30.12 -22.69
C THR A 82 34.51 30.42 -21.24
N SER A 83 34.39 29.38 -20.39
CA SER A 83 34.12 29.58 -18.97
C SER A 83 35.30 30.28 -18.29
N THR A 84 35.00 31.20 -17.37
CA THR A 84 35.99 31.89 -16.53
C THR A 84 36.33 31.13 -15.24
N GLY A 85 35.72 29.96 -15.01
CA GLY A 85 35.96 29.12 -13.83
C GLY A 85 35.65 27.64 -14.05
N THR A 86 35.88 26.82 -13.01
CA THR A 86 35.63 25.36 -13.05
C THR A 86 34.23 24.99 -12.58
N LEU A 87 33.59 25.84 -11.76
CA LEU A 87 32.18 25.75 -11.38
C LEU A 87 31.37 26.74 -12.25
N ILE A 88 30.32 26.28 -12.91
CA ILE A 88 29.52 27.08 -13.85
C ILE A 88 28.04 26.96 -13.49
N ASN A 89 27.41 28.11 -13.28
CA ASN A 89 25.95 28.20 -13.24
C ASN A 89 25.40 28.21 -14.66
N VAL A 90 24.71 27.14 -15.05
CA VAL A 90 24.05 27.03 -16.34
C VAL A 90 22.64 27.60 -16.21
N THR A 91 22.41 28.73 -16.87
CA THR A 91 21.12 29.44 -16.93
C THR A 91 20.38 29.11 -18.23
N GLY A 92 19.09 29.43 -18.33
CA GLY A 92 18.29 29.14 -19.53
C GLY A 92 17.80 27.69 -19.61
N THR A 93 17.02 27.40 -20.66
CA THR A 93 16.26 26.15 -20.82
C THR A 93 16.52 25.44 -22.14
N THR A 94 17.51 25.87 -22.90
CA THR A 94 17.85 25.30 -24.22
C THR A 94 18.49 23.93 -24.05
N THR A 95 18.02 22.94 -24.79
CA THR A 95 18.65 21.61 -24.87
C THR A 95 20.13 21.73 -25.23
N ILE A 96 20.98 21.03 -24.48
CA ILE A 96 22.42 20.96 -24.71
C ILE A 96 22.74 19.60 -25.33
N THR A 97 23.39 19.62 -26.50
CA THR A 97 23.85 18.43 -27.22
C THR A 97 25.37 18.30 -27.23
N ALA A 98 26.10 19.38 -26.89
CA ALA A 98 27.57 19.40 -26.84
C ALA A 98 28.08 20.47 -25.86
N LEU A 99 29.31 20.29 -25.35
CA LEU A 99 29.91 21.16 -24.33
C LEU A 99 31.17 21.94 -24.82
N GLY A 100 31.37 22.02 -26.14
CA GLY A 100 32.56 22.61 -26.74
C GLY A 100 33.82 21.75 -26.56
N THR A 101 34.98 22.31 -26.93
CA THR A 101 36.25 21.55 -26.99
C THR A 101 37.22 22.01 -25.91
N LEU A 102 37.62 21.09 -25.04
CA LEU A 102 38.70 21.28 -24.07
C LEU A 102 39.67 20.10 -24.14
N ALA A 103 40.88 20.28 -23.63
CA ALA A 103 41.86 19.20 -23.52
C ALA A 103 41.32 18.01 -22.72
N ALA A 104 41.75 16.80 -23.05
CA ALA A 104 41.37 15.60 -22.30
C ALA A 104 41.82 15.73 -20.84
N GLY A 105 40.92 15.37 -19.91
CA GLY A 105 41.13 15.48 -18.47
C GLY A 105 40.60 16.77 -17.84
N ALA A 106 40.23 17.79 -18.63
CA ALA A 106 39.64 19.02 -18.08
C ALA A 106 38.28 18.74 -17.42
N GLU A 107 38.08 19.23 -16.19
CA GLU A 107 36.83 19.06 -15.44
C GLU A 107 36.04 20.35 -15.31
N ARG A 108 34.73 20.22 -15.32
CA ARG A 108 33.76 21.30 -15.10
C ARG A 108 32.62 20.80 -14.23
N GLU A 109 32.25 21.56 -13.22
CA GLU A 109 31.08 21.32 -12.40
C GLU A 109 29.97 22.28 -12.86
N LEU A 110 28.85 21.73 -13.29
CA LEU A 110 27.72 22.48 -13.83
C LEU A 110 26.59 22.46 -12.80
N VAL A 111 26.11 23.64 -12.41
CA VAL A 111 24.93 23.81 -11.55
C VAL A 111 23.80 24.36 -12.42
N PHE A 112 22.74 23.58 -12.63
CA PHE A 112 21.63 23.97 -13.49
C PHE A 112 20.67 24.89 -12.74
N GLN A 113 20.27 25.99 -13.36
CA GLN A 113 19.38 27.00 -12.76
C GLN A 113 17.92 26.87 -13.22
N ALA A 114 17.66 26.03 -14.22
CA ALA A 114 16.34 25.75 -14.75
C ALA A 114 16.33 24.37 -15.44
N ALA A 115 15.14 23.93 -15.86
CA ALA A 115 15.00 22.69 -16.59
C ALA A 115 15.47 22.84 -18.05
N LEU A 116 16.38 21.96 -18.45
CA LEU A 116 16.83 21.73 -19.82
C LEU A 116 17.13 20.23 -20.03
N THR A 117 17.30 19.81 -21.28
CA THR A 117 17.72 18.44 -21.60
C THR A 117 19.20 18.40 -21.95
N LEU A 118 19.97 17.53 -21.28
CA LEU A 118 21.25 17.03 -21.75
C LEU A 118 20.97 15.83 -22.66
N THR A 119 21.30 15.94 -23.94
CA THR A 119 21.06 14.87 -24.92
C THR A 119 22.23 13.91 -24.93
N HIS A 120 22.00 12.65 -24.58
CA HIS A 120 23.01 11.62 -24.59
C HIS A 120 23.49 11.34 -26.02
N ASN A 121 24.81 11.27 -26.20
CA ASN A 121 25.45 10.67 -27.36
C ASN A 121 26.58 9.74 -26.88
N ALA A 122 26.67 8.53 -27.44
CA ALA A 122 27.64 7.51 -27.00
C ALA A 122 29.11 7.91 -27.20
N THR A 123 29.37 8.99 -27.93
CA THR A 123 30.72 9.50 -28.23
C THR A 123 30.92 10.91 -27.67
N SER A 124 30.06 11.87 -28.03
CA SER A 124 30.31 13.29 -27.76
C SER A 124 29.81 13.80 -26.41
N LEU A 125 28.71 13.25 -25.89
CA LEU A 125 28.14 13.63 -24.59
C LEU A 125 27.61 12.39 -23.87
N ILE A 126 28.51 11.72 -23.17
CA ILE A 126 28.27 10.44 -22.53
C ILE A 126 27.67 10.70 -21.14
N LEU A 127 26.40 10.36 -20.98
CA LEU A 127 25.65 10.51 -19.73
C LEU A 127 25.48 9.16 -19.01
N PRO A 128 25.38 9.15 -17.67
CA PRO A 128 25.13 7.93 -16.92
C PRO A 128 23.84 7.24 -17.37
N GLY A 129 23.87 5.91 -17.44
CA GLY A 129 22.71 5.10 -17.83
C GLY A 129 22.37 5.08 -19.32
N GLY A 130 23.16 5.74 -20.19
CA GLY A 130 22.94 5.65 -21.64
C GLY A 130 21.74 6.45 -22.16
N ALA A 131 21.20 7.38 -21.36
CA ALA A 131 19.95 8.08 -21.66
C ALA A 131 20.08 9.60 -21.47
N ASN A 132 19.17 10.35 -22.11
CA ASN A 132 19.04 11.80 -21.92
C ASN A 132 18.75 12.10 -20.44
N ILE A 133 19.26 13.23 -19.94
CA ILE A 133 18.96 13.73 -18.61
C ILE A 133 18.15 15.02 -18.75
N VAL A 134 16.93 15.03 -18.22
CA VAL A 134 16.18 16.27 -17.99
C VAL A 134 16.61 16.81 -16.62
N THR A 135 17.17 18.01 -16.64
CA THR A 135 17.66 18.71 -15.46
C THR A 135 16.54 19.46 -14.75
N ALA A 136 16.76 19.80 -13.49
CA ALA A 136 15.98 20.76 -12.72
C ALA A 136 16.88 21.82 -12.08
N ALA A 137 16.29 22.90 -11.60
CA ALA A 137 17.02 23.93 -10.85
C ALA A 137 17.68 23.31 -9.60
N GLY A 138 18.98 23.59 -9.42
CA GLY A 138 19.83 23.08 -8.36
C GLY A 138 20.51 21.73 -8.65
N ASP A 139 20.20 21.06 -9.76
CA ASP A 139 20.91 19.84 -10.15
C ASP A 139 22.39 20.14 -10.46
N VAL A 140 23.28 19.19 -10.12
CA VAL A 140 24.73 19.34 -10.30
C VAL A 140 25.30 18.18 -11.14
N ALA A 141 26.07 18.51 -12.18
CA ALA A 141 26.76 17.54 -13.01
C ALA A 141 28.28 17.79 -13.02
N ARG A 142 29.08 16.74 -12.81
CA ARG A 142 30.53 16.79 -12.96
C ARG A 142 30.93 16.24 -14.32
N MET A 143 31.40 17.11 -15.19
CA MET A 143 31.76 16.80 -16.58
C MET A 143 33.27 16.73 -16.73
N ARG A 144 33.77 15.67 -17.36
CA ARG A 144 35.18 15.51 -17.72
C ARG A 144 35.33 15.43 -19.24
N SER A 145 36.18 16.29 -19.80
CA SER A 145 36.54 16.26 -21.22
C SER A 145 37.40 15.04 -21.52
N LEU A 146 37.11 14.39 -22.65
CA LEU A 146 37.93 13.32 -23.23
C LEU A 146 38.76 13.83 -24.43
N GLY A 147 38.73 15.14 -24.69
CA GLY A 147 39.36 15.75 -25.87
C GLY A 147 38.44 15.75 -27.11
N GLY A 148 38.73 16.63 -28.07
CA GLY A 148 38.03 16.67 -29.36
C GLY A 148 36.54 17.03 -29.29
N GLY A 149 36.08 17.62 -28.19
CA GLY A 149 34.66 17.94 -27.97
C GLY A 149 33.84 16.81 -27.34
N ASN A 150 34.49 15.71 -26.96
CA ASN A 150 33.86 14.59 -26.27
C ASN A 150 33.87 14.80 -24.75
N TRP A 151 32.74 14.55 -24.10
CA TRP A 151 32.56 14.74 -22.67
C TRP A 151 31.90 13.54 -22.02
N ARG A 152 32.33 13.21 -20.80
CA ARG A 152 31.69 12.22 -19.94
C ARG A 152 31.21 12.88 -18.66
N CYS A 153 29.95 12.66 -18.33
CA CYS A 153 29.39 12.97 -17.02
C CYS A 153 29.88 11.91 -16.01
N MET A 154 30.73 12.32 -15.08
CA MET A 154 31.31 11.46 -14.03
C MET A 154 30.34 11.23 -12.88
N SER A 155 29.54 12.23 -12.55
CA SER A 155 28.47 12.15 -11.55
C SER A 155 27.37 13.15 -11.87
N TYR A 156 26.13 12.79 -11.54
CA TYR A 156 24.97 13.66 -11.61
C TYR A 156 24.21 13.56 -10.29
N GLN A 157 24.07 14.67 -9.59
CA GLN A 157 23.34 14.77 -8.33
C GLN A 157 22.11 15.66 -8.54
N ARG A 158 20.93 15.13 -8.26
CA ARG A 158 19.70 15.94 -8.25
C ARG A 158 19.66 16.83 -7.01
N ALA A 159 19.21 18.07 -7.15
CA ALA A 159 18.97 18.97 -6.02
C ALA A 159 17.90 18.41 -5.09
N THR A 160 16.82 17.90 -5.69
CA THR A 160 15.76 17.21 -4.96
C THR A 160 16.08 15.73 -4.95
N VAL A 161 16.83 15.27 -3.95
CA VAL A 161 16.83 13.85 -3.58
C VAL A 161 15.59 13.65 -2.71
N PRO A 162 14.59 12.85 -3.13
CA PRO A 162 13.53 12.49 -2.21
C PRO A 162 14.17 11.77 -1.01
N PRO A 163 13.92 12.16 0.26
CA PRO A 163 14.45 11.43 1.40
C PRO A 163 14.03 9.96 1.31
N TYR A 164 14.94 9.04 1.67
CA TYR A 164 14.62 7.60 1.73
C TYR A 164 13.43 7.40 2.68
N GLY A 165 12.28 6.96 2.13
CA GLY A 165 11.01 6.82 2.87
C GLY A 165 9.83 7.59 2.26
N GLN A 166 9.65 7.53 0.94
CA GLN A 166 8.62 8.30 0.24
C GLN A 166 7.24 7.67 0.35
N SER A 167 6.26 8.47 0.78
CA SER A 167 4.87 8.26 0.40
C SER A 167 4.76 8.31 -1.14
N ILE A 168 3.89 7.47 -1.72
CA ILE A 168 3.60 7.53 -3.16
C ILE A 168 2.78 8.80 -3.41
N VAL A 169 3.42 9.86 -3.91
CA VAL A 169 2.79 11.17 -4.20
C VAL A 169 2.41 11.32 -5.68
N GLN A 170 2.59 10.26 -6.47
CA GLN A 170 2.34 10.28 -7.92
C GLN A 170 0.88 9.90 -8.20
N PRO A 171 0.20 10.54 -9.18
CA PRO A 171 -1.18 10.18 -9.53
C PRO A 171 -1.30 8.79 -10.17
N THR A 172 -0.17 8.22 -10.62
CA THR A 172 -0.08 6.93 -11.30
C THR A 172 1.04 6.09 -10.71
N LEU A 173 0.77 4.80 -10.45
CA LEU A 173 1.77 3.81 -10.05
C LEU A 173 1.98 2.82 -11.21
N THR A 174 3.22 2.66 -11.65
CA THR A 174 3.59 1.64 -12.65
C THR A 174 4.13 0.41 -11.94
N LEU A 175 3.60 -0.77 -12.26
CA LEU A 175 3.96 -2.04 -11.65
C LEU A 175 4.58 -3.00 -12.68
N LYS A 176 5.32 -4.00 -12.21
CA LYS A 176 5.69 -5.15 -13.05
C LYS A 176 4.41 -5.87 -13.49
N GLN A 177 4.40 -6.43 -14.69
CA GLN A 177 3.22 -7.11 -15.23
C GLN A 177 3.59 -8.51 -15.71
N SER A 178 2.68 -9.46 -15.53
CA SER A 178 2.80 -10.85 -15.99
C SER A 178 1.39 -11.41 -16.22
N ALA A 179 1.23 -12.40 -17.09
CA ALA A 179 -0.01 -13.19 -17.22
C ALA A 179 -0.03 -14.41 -16.28
N ALA A 180 1.07 -14.64 -15.56
CA ALA A 180 1.17 -15.66 -14.52
C ALA A 180 2.16 -15.16 -13.45
N PRO A 181 1.85 -14.07 -12.74
CA PRO A 181 2.73 -13.53 -11.71
C PRO A 181 2.94 -14.56 -10.60
N ALA A 182 4.21 -14.80 -10.26
CA ALA A 182 4.61 -15.69 -9.18
C ALA A 182 5.68 -15.08 -8.27
N PRO A 183 5.49 -13.83 -7.76
CA PRO A 183 6.45 -13.22 -6.85
C PRO A 183 6.49 -14.00 -5.52
N THR A 184 7.69 -14.27 -5.01
CA THR A 184 7.89 -14.87 -3.67
C THR A 184 8.71 -13.98 -2.75
N ALA A 185 9.52 -13.09 -3.30
CA ALA A 185 10.27 -12.11 -2.51
C ALA A 185 9.30 -11.10 -1.88
N GLU A 186 9.50 -10.80 -0.59
CA GLU A 186 8.66 -9.85 0.14
C GLU A 186 8.65 -8.48 -0.56
N GLY A 187 7.44 -7.96 -0.81
CA GLY A 187 7.25 -6.66 -1.45
C GLY A 187 7.44 -6.67 -2.97
N ASP A 188 7.68 -7.82 -3.60
CA ASP A 188 7.59 -7.95 -5.06
C ASP A 188 6.12 -7.93 -5.48
N ILE A 189 5.69 -6.81 -6.08
CA ILE A 189 4.32 -6.58 -6.54
C ILE A 189 4.26 -6.69 -8.07
N GLN A 190 3.34 -7.53 -8.57
CA GLN A 190 3.09 -7.74 -9.99
C GLN A 190 1.59 -7.65 -10.32
N TRP A 191 1.26 -6.90 -11.37
CA TRP A 191 -0.06 -6.87 -11.99
C TRP A 191 -0.27 -8.12 -12.84
N ASP A 192 -1.40 -8.77 -12.62
CA ASP A 192 -1.82 -9.94 -13.38
C ASP A 192 -2.66 -9.50 -14.59
N THR A 193 -2.09 -9.59 -15.79
CA THR A 193 -2.64 -8.93 -16.98
C THR A 193 -3.92 -9.55 -17.52
N ASP A 194 -4.19 -10.81 -17.23
CA ASP A 194 -5.38 -11.54 -17.69
C ASP A 194 -6.42 -11.74 -16.57
N ASP A 195 -5.99 -11.92 -15.32
CA ASP A 195 -6.89 -12.07 -14.17
C ASP A 195 -7.31 -10.72 -13.53
N ASN A 196 -6.67 -9.61 -13.89
CA ASN A 196 -6.91 -8.26 -13.35
C ASN A 196 -6.75 -8.16 -11.82
N VAL A 197 -5.76 -8.87 -11.27
CA VAL A 197 -5.44 -8.86 -9.84
C VAL A 197 -4.05 -8.34 -9.57
N LEU A 198 -3.79 -7.98 -8.31
CA LEU A 198 -2.46 -7.70 -7.83
C LEU A 198 -1.93 -8.91 -7.07
N VAL A 199 -0.72 -9.37 -7.41
CA VAL A 199 -0.03 -10.46 -6.71
C VAL A 199 1.22 -9.92 -6.03
N ILE A 200 1.38 -10.24 -4.75
CA ILE A 200 2.43 -9.70 -3.88
C ILE A 200 3.19 -10.86 -3.25
N GLY A 201 4.52 -10.89 -3.39
CA GLY A 201 5.34 -11.81 -2.64
C GLY A 201 5.40 -11.40 -1.16
N ASP A 202 5.29 -12.36 -0.25
CA ASP A 202 5.33 -12.15 1.20
C ASP A 202 6.58 -12.75 1.89
N GLY A 203 7.58 -13.13 1.10
CA GLY A 203 8.82 -13.76 1.57
C GLY A 203 8.74 -15.28 1.68
N ALA A 204 7.55 -15.87 1.74
CA ALA A 204 7.33 -17.31 1.79
C ALA A 204 6.51 -17.85 0.60
N GLY A 205 5.62 -17.03 0.06
CA GLY A 205 4.69 -17.35 -1.00
C GLY A 205 4.09 -16.08 -1.60
N GLN A 206 2.78 -16.12 -1.87
CA GLN A 206 2.04 -15.08 -2.58
C GLN A 206 0.79 -14.67 -1.80
N GLN A 207 0.50 -13.37 -1.83
CA GLN A 207 -0.80 -12.81 -1.47
C GLN A 207 -1.46 -12.21 -2.72
N ILE A 208 -2.76 -12.47 -2.89
CA ILE A 208 -3.53 -12.02 -4.05
C ILE A 208 -4.60 -11.03 -3.57
N PHE A 209 -4.60 -9.84 -4.15
CA PHE A 209 -5.61 -8.82 -3.94
C PHE A 209 -6.55 -8.83 -5.14
N VAL A 210 -7.74 -9.37 -4.93
CA VAL A 210 -8.80 -9.48 -5.93
C VAL A 210 -9.66 -8.21 -5.92
N PRO A 211 -9.96 -7.60 -7.08
CA PRO A 211 -10.85 -6.44 -7.13
C PRO A 211 -12.26 -6.82 -6.69
N LEU A 212 -12.95 -5.86 -6.08
CA LEU A 212 -14.37 -6.04 -5.79
C LEU A 212 -15.19 -6.07 -7.09
N PRO A 213 -16.27 -6.87 -7.16
CA PRO A 213 -17.19 -6.87 -8.30
C PRO A 213 -17.84 -5.50 -8.49
N ALA A 214 -18.36 -5.22 -9.68
CA ALA A 214 -19.13 -3.99 -9.93
C ALA A 214 -20.40 -3.92 -9.05
N SER A 215 -20.85 -2.68 -8.76
CA SER A 215 -22.11 -2.39 -8.07
C SER A 215 -22.23 -2.94 -6.65
N VAL A 216 -21.12 -2.99 -5.89
CA VAL A 216 -21.14 -3.32 -4.46
C VAL A 216 -22.05 -2.38 -3.67
N ALA A 217 -22.89 -2.96 -2.82
CA ALA A 217 -23.76 -2.28 -1.88
C ALA A 217 -23.58 -2.83 -0.45
N ALA A 218 -23.96 -2.04 0.54
CA ALA A 218 -23.89 -2.45 1.94
C ALA A 218 -24.79 -3.68 2.21
N GLY A 219 -24.20 -4.69 2.84
CA GLY A 219 -24.86 -5.95 3.19
C GLY A 219 -24.77 -7.06 2.13
N ASP A 220 -24.11 -6.80 0.99
CA ASP A 220 -23.85 -7.84 -0.01
C ASP A 220 -22.88 -8.90 0.51
N ILE A 221 -22.97 -10.10 -0.07
CA ILE A 221 -22.05 -11.21 0.16
C ILE A 221 -21.21 -11.41 -1.09
N PHE A 222 -19.91 -11.62 -0.92
CA PHE A 222 -19.01 -12.02 -2.01
C PHE A 222 -18.67 -13.49 -1.89
N TYR A 223 -18.72 -14.20 -3.01
CA TYR A 223 -18.30 -15.58 -3.10
C TYR A 223 -17.35 -15.77 -4.28
N ALA A 224 -16.39 -16.67 -4.13
CA ALA A 224 -15.45 -16.99 -5.20
C ALA A 224 -16.13 -17.85 -6.27
N THR A 225 -15.92 -17.51 -7.54
CA THR A 225 -16.32 -18.32 -8.70
C THR A 225 -15.12 -18.97 -9.39
N SER A 226 -13.91 -18.50 -9.09
CA SER A 226 -12.62 -19.11 -9.43
C SER A 226 -11.57 -18.66 -8.40
N ALA A 227 -10.33 -19.10 -8.53
CA ALA A 227 -9.25 -18.78 -7.58
C ALA A 227 -8.99 -17.26 -7.41
N LYS A 228 -9.29 -16.45 -8.44
CA LYS A 228 -8.97 -15.01 -8.49
C LYS A 228 -10.17 -14.12 -8.86
N VAL A 229 -11.39 -14.67 -8.84
CA VAL A 229 -12.60 -13.94 -9.21
C VAL A 229 -13.65 -14.07 -8.12
N LEU A 230 -14.07 -12.92 -7.59
CA LEU A 230 -15.21 -12.80 -6.70
C LEU A 230 -16.46 -12.42 -7.52
N THR A 231 -17.60 -12.97 -7.12
CA THR A 231 -18.92 -12.58 -7.62
C THR A 231 -19.77 -12.05 -6.46
N ARG A 232 -20.59 -11.05 -6.76
CA ARG A 232 -21.51 -10.42 -5.82
C ARG A 232 -22.82 -11.20 -5.77
N LEU A 233 -23.22 -11.62 -4.56
CA LEU A 233 -24.59 -11.99 -4.22
C LEU A 233 -25.24 -10.81 -3.48
N PRO A 234 -26.25 -10.14 -4.07
CA PRO A 234 -26.95 -9.05 -3.41
C PRO A 234 -27.50 -9.46 -2.05
N LYS A 235 -27.62 -8.54 -1.08
CA LYS A 235 -28.25 -8.86 0.22
C LYS A 235 -29.63 -9.51 0.06
N GLY A 236 -29.91 -10.49 0.92
CA GLY A 236 -31.21 -11.17 0.95
C GLY A 236 -32.32 -10.30 1.52
N THR A 237 -33.55 -10.78 1.39
CA THR A 237 -34.74 -10.23 2.05
C THR A 237 -35.00 -10.97 3.36
N ALA A 238 -35.70 -10.32 4.30
CA ALA A 238 -36.05 -10.91 5.58
C ALA A 238 -36.70 -12.30 5.43
N GLY A 239 -36.26 -13.26 6.24
CA GLY A 239 -36.73 -14.65 6.22
C GLY A 239 -36.06 -15.55 5.17
N GLN A 240 -35.22 -15.01 4.29
CA GLN A 240 -34.41 -15.84 3.41
C GLN A 240 -33.19 -16.40 4.15
N VAL A 241 -32.80 -17.61 3.78
CA VAL A 241 -31.55 -18.25 4.21
C VAL A 241 -30.58 -18.33 3.05
N LEU A 242 -29.28 -18.31 3.36
CA LEU A 242 -28.24 -18.59 2.39
C LEU A 242 -28.11 -20.12 2.26
N GLN A 243 -28.26 -20.63 1.05
CA GLN A 243 -28.06 -22.04 0.74
C GLN A 243 -27.35 -22.21 -0.59
N MET A 244 -26.90 -23.42 -0.91
CA MET A 244 -26.41 -23.72 -2.25
C MET A 244 -27.57 -23.82 -3.24
N ASN A 245 -27.37 -23.37 -4.48
CA ASN A 245 -28.36 -23.60 -5.53
C ASN A 245 -28.47 -25.10 -5.88
N PRO A 246 -29.58 -25.55 -6.49
CA PRO A 246 -29.78 -26.98 -6.79
C PRO A 246 -28.69 -27.57 -7.69
N GLY A 247 -28.01 -26.74 -8.48
CA GLY A 247 -26.90 -27.14 -9.34
C GLY A 247 -25.52 -27.18 -8.67
N ALA A 248 -25.43 -26.90 -7.35
CA ALA A 248 -24.17 -26.83 -6.61
C ALA A 248 -23.10 -25.91 -7.26
N ALA A 249 -23.54 -24.87 -7.96
CA ALA A 249 -22.67 -23.95 -8.70
C ALA A 249 -22.53 -22.57 -8.04
N ALA A 250 -23.48 -22.15 -7.21
CA ALA A 250 -23.41 -20.88 -6.50
C ALA A 250 -24.26 -20.89 -5.22
N PRO A 251 -23.88 -20.11 -4.19
CA PRO A 251 -24.79 -19.78 -3.10
C PRO A 251 -25.95 -18.90 -3.62
N GLN A 252 -27.11 -19.04 -2.99
CA GLN A 252 -28.32 -18.29 -3.32
C GLN A 252 -29.14 -17.99 -2.06
N TRP A 253 -29.94 -16.93 -2.13
CA TRP A 253 -31.00 -16.69 -1.16
C TRP A 253 -32.22 -17.53 -1.50
N ALA A 254 -32.76 -18.22 -0.51
CA ALA A 254 -34.00 -18.96 -0.67
C ALA A 254 -34.95 -18.71 0.48
N SER A 255 -36.24 -18.69 0.13
CA SER A 255 -37.30 -18.72 1.14
C SER A 255 -37.44 -20.16 1.63
N VAL A 256 -37.42 -20.34 2.94
CA VAL A 256 -37.70 -21.65 3.55
C VAL A 256 -39.18 -21.79 3.87
N PRO A 257 -39.74 -23.01 3.84
CA PRO A 257 -41.16 -23.24 4.10
C PRO A 257 -41.64 -22.72 5.46
N PHE A 258 -40.78 -22.80 6.47
CA PHE A 258 -41.01 -22.31 7.82
C PHE A 258 -39.87 -21.37 8.25
N THR A 259 -40.22 -20.18 8.70
CA THR A 259 -39.32 -19.13 9.21
C THR A 259 -39.63 -18.75 10.65
N LYS A 260 -40.79 -19.18 11.17
CA LYS A 260 -41.26 -18.91 12.53
C LYS A 260 -41.80 -20.20 13.15
N SER A 261 -41.64 -20.32 14.46
CA SER A 261 -42.21 -21.41 15.26
C SER A 261 -42.86 -20.87 16.53
N TYR A 262 -43.82 -21.62 17.05
CA TYR A 262 -44.50 -21.37 18.30
C TYR A 262 -44.65 -22.68 19.07
N GLU A 263 -44.47 -22.61 20.38
CA GLU A 263 -44.83 -23.67 21.33
C GLU A 263 -45.63 -23.04 22.47
N SER A 264 -46.77 -23.63 22.81
CA SER A 264 -47.59 -23.17 23.92
C SER A 264 -47.00 -23.56 25.26
N GLY A 265 -47.38 -22.85 26.32
CA GLY A 265 -47.30 -23.41 27.67
C GLY A 265 -48.17 -24.68 27.81
N GLN A 266 -47.98 -25.41 28.91
CA GLN A 266 -48.79 -26.59 29.23
C GLN A 266 -50.26 -26.20 29.50
N ILE A 267 -51.17 -26.87 28.81
CA ILE A 267 -52.61 -26.66 28.89
C ILE A 267 -53.23 -27.82 29.67
N ASN A 268 -54.17 -27.52 30.57
CA ASN A 268 -54.92 -28.55 31.27
C ASN A 268 -55.77 -29.36 30.30
N VAL A 269 -55.71 -30.69 30.39
CA VAL A 269 -56.66 -31.54 29.69
C VAL A 269 -57.99 -31.51 30.46
N SER A 270 -58.98 -30.85 29.89
CA SER A 270 -60.35 -30.81 30.43
C SER A 270 -61.31 -31.33 29.37
N THR A 271 -62.00 -32.44 29.67
CA THR A 271 -62.89 -33.08 28.70
C THR A 271 -64.07 -32.16 28.35
N ASN A 272 -64.58 -32.29 27.13
CA ASN A 272 -65.69 -31.51 26.59
C ASN A 272 -65.50 -29.98 26.62
N SER A 273 -64.26 -29.50 26.55
CA SER A 273 -63.91 -28.08 26.67
C SER A 273 -63.38 -27.49 25.36
N SER A 274 -63.45 -26.16 25.25
CA SER A 274 -62.84 -25.39 24.18
C SER A 274 -61.91 -24.36 24.77
N THR A 275 -60.72 -24.21 24.20
CA THR A 275 -59.73 -23.21 24.58
C THR A 275 -58.97 -22.72 23.34
N SER A 276 -58.13 -21.73 23.49
CA SER A 276 -57.29 -21.23 22.40
C SER A 276 -55.96 -20.74 22.93
N VAL A 277 -54.92 -20.85 22.10
CA VAL A 277 -53.60 -20.29 22.37
C VAL A 277 -53.25 -19.20 21.37
N ALA A 278 -52.75 -18.08 21.87
CA ALA A 278 -52.20 -17.02 21.03
C ALA A 278 -50.78 -17.41 20.60
N HIS A 279 -50.54 -17.53 19.29
CA HIS A 279 -49.28 -18.06 18.76
C HIS A 279 -48.27 -16.98 18.35
N GLY A 280 -48.70 -15.72 18.19
CA GLY A 280 -47.80 -14.59 17.94
C GLY A 280 -47.02 -14.62 16.61
N LEU A 281 -47.27 -15.60 15.73
CA LEU A 281 -46.52 -15.76 14.47
C LEU A 281 -46.79 -14.62 13.47
N GLY A 282 -47.87 -13.84 13.65
CA GLY A 282 -48.24 -12.70 12.80
C GLY A 282 -48.68 -13.08 11.38
N VAL A 283 -48.67 -14.37 11.06
CA VAL A 283 -49.17 -15.01 9.84
C VAL A 283 -49.85 -16.32 10.24
N GLN A 284 -50.75 -16.84 9.39
CA GLN A 284 -51.39 -18.12 9.64
C GLN A 284 -50.34 -19.26 9.55
N PRO A 285 -50.11 -20.06 10.60
CA PRO A 285 -49.23 -21.22 10.52
C PRO A 285 -49.65 -22.21 9.43
N LYS A 286 -48.65 -22.75 8.73
CA LYS A 286 -48.81 -23.73 7.65
C LYS A 286 -48.82 -25.17 8.17
N LEU A 287 -48.25 -25.39 9.35
CA LEU A 287 -48.26 -26.65 10.07
C LEU A 287 -48.52 -26.40 11.55
N PHE A 288 -49.34 -27.23 12.17
CA PHE A 288 -49.54 -27.25 13.62
C PHE A 288 -49.75 -28.69 14.09
N ALA A 289 -49.31 -28.95 15.31
CA ALA A 289 -49.38 -30.26 15.95
C ALA A 289 -49.69 -30.10 17.43
N ALA A 290 -50.11 -31.19 18.07
CA ALA A 290 -50.23 -31.25 19.51
C ALA A 290 -49.63 -32.53 20.06
N ALA A 291 -49.14 -32.43 21.29
CA ALA A 291 -48.63 -33.55 22.06
C ALA A 291 -49.17 -33.50 23.49
N LEU A 292 -49.28 -34.66 24.10
CA LEU A 292 -49.56 -34.82 25.52
C LEU A 292 -48.25 -35.03 26.27
N VAL A 293 -48.04 -34.27 27.34
CA VAL A 293 -46.91 -34.40 28.25
C VAL A 293 -47.39 -35.13 29.50
N CYS A 294 -46.77 -36.25 29.83
CA CYS A 294 -47.07 -37.00 31.04
C CYS A 294 -46.62 -36.20 32.27
N THR A 295 -47.52 -35.99 33.23
CA THR A 295 -47.22 -35.33 34.52
C THR A 295 -47.30 -36.27 35.71
N THR A 296 -47.88 -37.45 35.52
CA THR A 296 -47.94 -38.54 36.50
C THR A 296 -47.82 -39.86 35.76
N ASN A 297 -46.91 -40.74 36.18
CA ASN A 297 -46.63 -42.00 35.47
C ASN A 297 -47.93 -42.77 35.15
N GLU A 298 -48.15 -43.07 33.86
CA GLU A 298 -49.36 -43.75 33.37
C GLU A 298 -49.04 -44.52 32.08
N PHE A 299 -49.62 -45.71 31.90
CA PHE A 299 -49.50 -46.52 30.67
C PHE A 299 -48.04 -46.75 30.17
N GLY A 300 -47.08 -46.81 31.09
CA GLY A 300 -45.65 -46.99 30.80
C GLY A 300 -44.91 -45.70 30.42
N TYR A 301 -45.61 -44.56 30.40
CA TYR A 301 -45.01 -43.24 30.28
C TYR A 301 -44.64 -42.69 31.65
N VAL A 302 -43.48 -42.04 31.73
CA VAL A 302 -42.99 -41.38 32.94
C VAL A 302 -43.16 -39.87 32.84
N VAL A 303 -43.13 -39.17 33.98
CA VAL A 303 -43.22 -37.71 34.00
C VAL A 303 -42.20 -37.07 33.04
N GLY A 304 -42.69 -36.23 32.13
CA GLY A 304 -41.91 -35.56 31.09
C GLY A 304 -41.94 -36.25 29.72
N ASP A 305 -42.41 -37.49 29.63
CA ASP A 305 -42.59 -38.15 28.33
C ASP A 305 -43.67 -37.42 27.51
N GLU A 306 -43.39 -37.23 26.22
CA GLU A 306 -44.33 -36.65 25.26
C GLU A 306 -44.90 -37.71 24.31
N VAL A 307 -46.20 -37.59 24.03
CA VAL A 307 -46.92 -38.43 23.06
C VAL A 307 -47.60 -37.53 22.04
N GLU A 308 -47.19 -37.61 20.78
CA GLU A 308 -47.86 -36.92 19.68
C GLU A 308 -49.26 -37.50 19.45
N ILE A 309 -50.25 -36.63 19.27
CA ILE A 309 -51.64 -37.03 19.12
C ILE A 309 -52.25 -36.52 17.82
N ASN A 310 -53.20 -37.28 17.27
CA ASN A 310 -53.91 -36.90 16.06
C ASN A 310 -54.96 -35.82 16.37
N VAL A 311 -54.73 -34.62 15.85
CA VAL A 311 -55.54 -33.40 16.05
C VAL A 311 -56.74 -33.28 15.10
N ASN A 312 -57.07 -34.34 14.36
CA ASN A 312 -58.21 -34.42 13.44
C ASN A 312 -59.20 -35.54 13.82
N THR A 313 -59.07 -36.10 15.03
CA THR A 313 -59.92 -37.21 15.49
C THR A 313 -61.24 -36.69 16.05
N ASN A 314 -62.21 -36.48 15.15
CA ASN A 314 -63.55 -36.05 15.52
C ASN A 314 -64.48 -37.27 15.62
N SER A 315 -65.06 -37.50 16.80
CA SER A 315 -66.08 -38.55 17.00
C SER A 315 -67.28 -37.98 17.75
N SER A 316 -68.48 -38.33 17.29
CA SER A 316 -69.76 -37.96 17.92
C SER A 316 -70.26 -39.01 18.92
N SER A 317 -69.48 -40.05 19.20
CA SER A 317 -69.84 -41.06 20.19
C SER A 317 -69.53 -40.58 21.61
N GLY A 318 -70.36 -40.97 22.58
CA GLY A 318 -70.14 -40.67 24.00
C GLY A 318 -68.87 -41.30 24.60
N THR A 319 -68.13 -42.10 23.83
CA THR A 319 -66.99 -42.91 24.30
C THR A 319 -65.68 -42.60 23.56
N SER A 320 -65.68 -41.71 22.57
CA SER A 320 -64.46 -41.33 21.81
C SER A 320 -64.54 -39.86 21.45
N GLY A 321 -63.58 -39.05 21.92
CA GLY A 321 -63.65 -37.58 21.86
C GLY A 321 -62.50 -36.87 21.17
N GLY A 322 -61.30 -37.45 21.13
CA GLY A 322 -60.12 -36.89 20.46
C GLY A 322 -59.79 -35.43 20.82
N ILE A 323 -58.90 -34.86 20.02
CA ILE A 323 -58.65 -33.41 19.98
C ILE A 323 -58.87 -32.95 18.55
N SER A 324 -59.51 -31.80 18.40
CA SER A 324 -59.61 -31.09 17.13
C SER A 324 -58.97 -29.70 17.27
N MET A 325 -58.14 -29.32 16.31
CA MET A 325 -57.53 -27.99 16.27
C MET A 325 -57.87 -27.26 14.98
N TYR A 326 -57.98 -25.94 15.07
CA TYR A 326 -58.16 -25.08 13.91
C TYR A 326 -57.36 -23.79 14.08
N VAL A 327 -56.96 -23.19 12.97
CA VAL A 327 -56.24 -21.92 12.99
C VAL A 327 -57.22 -20.80 12.69
N ASN A 328 -57.27 -19.80 13.56
CA ASN A 328 -58.10 -18.61 13.39
C ASN A 328 -57.21 -17.43 12.96
N GLY A 329 -56.93 -17.37 11.65
CA GLY A 329 -56.14 -16.31 11.04
C GLY A 329 -54.71 -16.25 11.59
N THR A 330 -54.27 -15.04 11.94
CA THR A 330 -52.88 -14.74 12.31
C THR A 330 -52.61 -14.71 13.82
N ALA A 331 -53.65 -14.91 14.64
CA ALA A 331 -53.60 -14.62 16.08
C ALA A 331 -53.64 -15.88 16.95
N ASN A 332 -54.59 -16.79 16.70
CA ASN A 332 -54.92 -17.85 17.64
C ASN A 332 -55.05 -19.22 16.97
N ILE A 333 -54.68 -20.25 17.72
CA ILE A 333 -55.01 -21.65 17.41
C ILE A 333 -56.10 -22.06 18.39
N GLY A 334 -57.26 -22.43 17.86
CA GLY A 334 -58.38 -22.96 18.62
C GLY A 334 -58.20 -24.45 18.87
N ILE A 335 -58.58 -24.89 20.07
CA ILE A 335 -58.44 -26.25 20.56
C ILE A 335 -59.79 -26.69 21.11
N ARG A 336 -60.28 -27.83 20.64
CA ARG A 336 -61.44 -28.52 21.20
C ARG A 336 -60.97 -29.86 21.75
N ILE A 337 -61.25 -30.10 23.03
CA ILE A 337 -61.00 -31.38 23.69
C ILE A 337 -62.35 -32.07 23.81
N GLY A 338 -62.51 -33.24 23.20
CA GLY A 338 -63.75 -34.01 23.27
C GLY A 338 -63.91 -34.76 24.59
N ASN A 339 -64.76 -35.78 24.59
CA ASN A 339 -65.12 -36.50 25.81
C ASN A 339 -64.01 -37.41 26.38
N ALA A 340 -63.09 -37.90 25.54
CA ALA A 340 -61.96 -38.74 25.94
C ALA A 340 -60.83 -38.65 24.91
N ILE A 341 -59.57 -38.71 25.37
CA ILE A 341 -58.38 -38.81 24.52
C ILE A 341 -57.75 -40.16 24.77
N SER A 342 -57.44 -40.90 23.69
CA SER A 342 -56.79 -42.20 23.78
C SER A 342 -55.38 -42.12 23.20
N ILE A 343 -54.45 -42.82 23.84
CA ILE A 343 -53.08 -42.99 23.37
C ILE A 343 -52.73 -44.48 23.30
N TRP A 344 -51.71 -44.80 22.51
CA TRP A 344 -51.06 -46.10 22.60
C TRP A 344 -50.26 -46.15 23.91
N ASP A 345 -50.29 -47.26 24.62
CA ASP A 345 -49.31 -47.52 25.68
C ASP A 345 -47.97 -47.97 25.06
N LYS A 346 -46.90 -47.97 25.86
CA LYS A 346 -45.60 -48.47 25.38
C LYS A 346 -45.54 -49.99 25.14
N ASN A 347 -46.62 -50.72 25.48
CA ASN A 347 -46.70 -52.18 25.44
C ASN A 347 -47.64 -52.72 24.34
N GLY A 348 -48.23 -51.84 23.51
CA GLY A 348 -49.04 -52.18 22.33
C GLY A 348 -50.57 -52.08 22.46
N GLY A 349 -51.13 -51.60 23.57
CA GLY A 349 -52.57 -51.37 23.77
C GLY A 349 -53.01 -49.92 23.53
N ILE A 350 -54.31 -49.68 23.34
CA ILE A 350 -54.91 -48.33 23.23
C ILE A 350 -55.74 -48.06 24.48
N PHE A 351 -55.42 -47.00 25.22
CA PHE A 351 -56.10 -46.65 26.47
C PHE A 351 -56.49 -45.17 26.51
N GLY A 352 -57.60 -44.87 27.18
CA GLY A 352 -58.01 -43.49 27.47
C GLY A 352 -57.16 -42.92 28.59
N ILE A 353 -56.61 -41.72 28.39
CA ILE A 353 -55.76 -41.06 29.38
C ILE A 353 -56.56 -40.61 30.61
N THR A 354 -55.94 -40.59 31.78
CA THR A 354 -56.47 -39.86 32.93
C THR A 354 -56.17 -38.36 32.75
N PRO A 355 -57.15 -37.46 32.58
CA PRO A 355 -56.88 -36.06 32.25
C PRO A 355 -55.96 -35.30 33.22
N GLY A 356 -55.97 -35.69 34.51
CA GLY A 356 -55.08 -35.09 35.52
C GLY A 356 -53.62 -35.54 35.43
N SER A 357 -53.34 -36.63 34.72
CA SER A 357 -51.99 -37.20 34.55
C SER A 357 -51.26 -36.66 33.33
N TRP A 358 -51.91 -35.79 32.54
CA TRP A 358 -51.36 -35.28 31.28
C TRP A 358 -51.63 -33.79 31.07
N LYS A 359 -50.73 -33.12 30.36
CA LYS A 359 -50.91 -31.75 29.86
C LYS A 359 -50.82 -31.72 28.35
N LEU A 360 -51.58 -30.85 27.72
CA LEU A 360 -51.52 -30.63 26.27
C LEU A 360 -50.51 -29.52 25.96
N ILE A 361 -49.69 -29.71 24.94
CA ILE A 361 -48.88 -28.66 24.33
C ILE A 361 -49.20 -28.58 22.84
N VAL A 362 -49.17 -27.35 22.31
CA VAL A 362 -49.45 -27.05 20.91
C VAL A 362 -48.21 -26.43 20.28
N ARG A 363 -47.82 -26.96 19.11
CA ARG A 363 -46.72 -26.45 18.31
C ARG A 363 -47.23 -25.99 16.95
N ALA A 364 -46.64 -24.91 16.42
CA ALA A 364 -47.01 -24.39 15.11
C ALA A 364 -45.82 -23.77 14.39
N TRP A 365 -45.82 -23.85 13.05
CA TRP A 365 -44.76 -23.36 12.18
C TRP A 365 -45.33 -22.56 11.00
N ALA A 366 -44.69 -21.44 10.67
CA ALA A 366 -45.09 -20.53 9.60
C ALA A 366 -43.92 -20.05 8.75
#